data_AF-A0A954K0Q9-F1
#
_entry.id   AF-A0A954K0Q9-F1
#
_cell.length_a   1.000
_cell.length_b   1.000
_cell.length_c   1.000
_cell.angle_alpha   90.00
_cell.angle_beta   90.00
_cell.angle_gamma   90.00
#
_symmetry.space_group_name_H-M   'P 1'
#
loop_
_entity.id
_entity.type
_entity.pdbx_description
1 polymer ?
#
loop_
_entity_poly.entity_id
_entity_poly.type
_entity_poly.pdbx_seq_one_letter_code
_entity_poly.pdbx_strand_id
1 'polypeptide(L)'
;MTAVEEIDTRTDPIDRLRSTMCATRISFEWFGTRKSLTRDQKTQAAESFGAEGTFLSAGKKLLDTGHPRFRAVNAVRQRVRSYWTSISLPFPESGIRLLRQDALTAFQEQMHQFTEELNEAVSQLDEKYLSLKSA
;
A
#
# COMPACT_ATOMS: atom_id res chain seq x y z
N MET A 1 61.48 2.16 16.33
CA MET A 1 60.71 2.45 15.09
C MET A 1 59.42 1.68 15.22
N THR A 2 58.46 2.27 15.94
CA THR A 2 57.21 1.61 16.34
C THR A 2 56.14 2.15 15.41
N ALA A 3 55.65 1.29 14.52
CA ALA A 3 54.52 1.61 13.67
C ALA A 3 53.31 1.82 14.58
N VAL A 4 52.80 3.03 14.60
CA VAL A 4 51.50 3.33 15.18
C VAL A 4 50.48 2.78 14.18
N GLU A 5 49.88 1.64 14.50
CA GLU A 5 48.65 1.21 13.83
C GLU A 5 47.58 2.27 14.09
N GLU A 6 47.26 3.06 13.07
CA GLU A 6 46.06 3.87 13.04
C GLU A 6 44.86 2.92 13.12
N ILE A 7 44.24 2.85 14.29
CA ILE A 7 42.94 2.22 14.46
C ILE A 7 41.95 3.04 13.64
N ASP A 8 41.56 2.54 12.47
CA ASP A 8 40.51 3.14 11.65
C ASP A 8 39.19 3.05 12.41
N THR A 9 38.89 4.10 13.17
CA THR A 9 37.68 4.25 13.98
C THR A 9 36.44 4.49 13.13
N ARG A 10 36.53 4.38 11.80
CA ARG A 10 35.39 4.40 10.90
C ARG A 10 34.76 3.01 10.91
N THR A 11 33.73 2.83 11.72
CA THR A 11 32.78 1.73 11.53
C THR A 11 32.45 1.61 10.05
N ASP A 12 32.70 0.44 9.45
CA ASP A 12 32.37 0.15 8.05
C ASP A 12 30.93 0.66 7.80
N PRO A 13 30.67 1.48 6.76
CA PRO A 13 29.33 1.94 6.41
C PRO A 13 28.28 0.82 6.42
N ILE A 14 28.67 -0.41 6.08
CA ILE A 14 27.83 -1.60 6.13
C ILE A 14 27.46 -1.97 7.57
N ASP A 15 28.44 -2.01 8.48
CA ASP A 15 28.21 -2.35 9.89
C ASP A 15 27.39 -1.28 10.61
N ARG A 16 27.61 0.00 10.26
CA ARG A 16 26.76 1.09 10.72
C ARG A 16 25.32 0.93 10.21
N LEU A 17 25.13 0.58 8.94
CA LEU A 17 23.78 0.36 8.39
C LEU A 17 23.07 -0.79 9.12
N ARG A 18 23.76 -1.92 9.32
CA ARG A 18 23.23 -3.10 10.02
C ARG A 18 22.89 -2.82 11.49
N SER A 19 23.70 -2.01 12.17
CA SER A 19 23.48 -1.67 13.59
C SER A 19 22.45 -0.57 13.82
N THR A 20 22.16 0.27 12.82
CA THR A 20 21.26 1.43 13.00
C THR A 20 19.92 1.31 12.28
N MET A 21 19.78 0.37 11.34
CA MET A 21 18.56 0.19 10.55
C MET A 21 17.94 -1.20 10.76
N CYS A 22 16.64 -1.31 10.52
CA CYS A 22 15.90 -2.55 10.38
C CYS A 22 15.13 -2.56 9.06
N ALA A 23 14.99 -3.74 8.46
CA ALA A 23 14.21 -3.92 7.25
C ALA A 23 12.71 -4.02 7.60
N THR A 24 11.88 -3.27 6.88
CA THR A 24 10.42 -3.24 7.06
C THR A 24 9.71 -3.43 5.73
N ARG A 25 8.52 -4.05 5.77
CA ARG A 25 7.61 -4.24 4.64
C ARG A 25 6.18 -4.06 5.14
N ILE A 26 5.35 -3.40 4.36
CA ILE A 26 3.91 -3.29 4.61
C ILE A 26 3.15 -3.97 3.48
N SER A 27 2.19 -4.82 3.86
CA SER A 27 1.30 -5.54 2.95
C SER A 27 -0.14 -5.16 3.24
N PHE A 28 -0.96 -5.07 2.19
CA PHE A 28 -2.40 -4.86 2.32
C PHE A 28 -3.12 -6.02 1.63
N GLU A 29 -4.05 -6.64 2.35
CA GLU A 29 -5.08 -7.47 1.73
C GLU A 29 -6.26 -6.56 1.39
N TRP A 30 -6.74 -6.62 0.15
CA TRP A 30 -7.76 -5.71 -0.36
C TRP A 30 -8.73 -6.43 -1.30
N PHE A 31 -10.03 -6.20 -1.13
CA PHE A 31 -11.02 -6.82 -2.00
C PHE A 31 -11.07 -6.17 -3.40
N GLY A 32 -11.38 -6.97 -4.41
CA GLY A 32 -11.51 -6.50 -5.79
C GLY A 32 -12.74 -5.61 -5.99
N THR A 33 -12.57 -4.49 -6.69
CA THR A 33 -13.64 -3.50 -6.93
C THR A 33 -14.22 -3.53 -8.35
N ARG A 34 -13.56 -4.25 -9.26
CA ARG A 34 -13.94 -4.36 -10.68
C ARG A 34 -13.77 -5.80 -11.15
N LYS A 35 -14.58 -6.20 -12.11
CA LYS A 35 -14.43 -7.46 -12.85
C LYS A 35 -14.27 -7.14 -14.34
N SER A 36 -13.30 -7.78 -14.97
CA SER A 36 -13.15 -7.73 -16.42
C SER A 36 -14.38 -8.31 -17.10
N LEU A 37 -14.84 -7.65 -18.16
CA LEU A 37 -15.86 -8.20 -19.04
C LEU A 37 -15.24 -9.26 -19.97
N THR A 38 -16.04 -10.23 -20.40
CA THR A 38 -15.63 -11.19 -21.44
C THR A 38 -15.41 -10.47 -22.77
N ARG A 39 -14.75 -11.14 -23.73
CA ARG A 39 -14.51 -10.57 -25.07
C ARG A 39 -15.82 -10.17 -25.74
N ASP A 40 -16.81 -11.06 -25.72
CA ASP A 40 -18.12 -10.81 -26.34
C ASP A 40 -18.86 -9.65 -25.69
N GLN A 41 -18.79 -9.53 -24.35
CA GLN A 41 -19.36 -8.39 -23.62
C GLN A 41 -18.69 -7.06 -23.97
N LYS A 42 -17.37 -7.07 -24.22
CA LYS A 42 -16.65 -5.88 -24.69
C LYS A 42 -17.04 -5.49 -26.11
N THR A 43 -17.17 -6.47 -27.01
CA THR A 43 -17.61 -6.24 -28.39
C THR A 43 -19.02 -5.63 -28.41
N GLN A 44 -19.96 -6.22 -27.67
CA GLN A 44 -21.33 -5.71 -27.56
C GLN A 44 -21.39 -4.28 -27.00
N ALA A 45 -20.54 -3.96 -26.03
CA ALA A 45 -20.45 -2.60 -25.50
C ALA A 45 -19.83 -1.63 -26.52
N ALA A 46 -18.84 -2.06 -27.29
CA ALA A 46 -18.16 -1.25 -28.29
C ALA A 46 -19.05 -0.88 -29.48
N GLU A 47 -19.96 -1.78 -29.89
CA GLU A 47 -21.00 -1.51 -30.89
C GLU A 47 -21.83 -0.27 -30.54
N SER A 48 -22.15 -0.06 -29.26
CA SER A 48 -22.94 1.09 -28.81
C SER A 48 -22.23 2.44 -28.97
N PHE A 49 -20.90 2.42 -29.11
CA PHE A 49 -20.06 3.60 -29.29
C PHE A 49 -19.46 3.69 -30.70
N GLY A 50 -19.83 2.79 -31.62
CA GLY A 50 -19.23 2.69 -32.95
C GLY A 50 -17.72 2.41 -32.92
N ALA A 51 -17.23 1.80 -31.83
CA ALA A 51 -15.82 1.50 -31.63
C ALA A 51 -15.57 0.01 -31.86
N GLU A 52 -14.34 -0.34 -32.26
CA GLU A 52 -13.91 -1.73 -32.23
C GLU A 52 -13.63 -2.15 -30.77
N GLY A 53 -13.97 -3.40 -30.41
CA GLY A 53 -13.83 -3.90 -29.04
C GLY A 53 -12.40 -3.84 -28.46
N THR A 54 -11.38 -3.75 -29.32
CA THR A 54 -9.96 -3.58 -28.97
C THR A 54 -9.61 -2.16 -28.52
N PHE A 55 -10.34 -1.16 -29.01
CA PHE A 55 -10.11 0.26 -28.69
C PHE A 55 -11.03 0.79 -27.58
N LEU A 56 -11.96 -0.04 -27.07
CA LEU A 56 -12.81 0.30 -25.94
C LEU A 56 -12.35 -0.39 -24.65
N SER A 57 -12.11 0.40 -23.60
CA SER A 57 -11.96 -0.13 -22.24
C SER A 57 -13.32 -0.17 -21.55
N ALA A 58 -13.79 -1.38 -21.21
CA ALA A 58 -15.04 -1.60 -20.48
C ALA A 58 -14.84 -2.64 -19.38
N GLY A 59 -15.42 -2.39 -18.20
CA GLY A 59 -15.29 -3.25 -17.02
C GLY A 59 -16.52 -3.12 -16.14
N LYS A 60 -16.93 -4.23 -15.51
CA LYS A 60 -18.04 -4.22 -14.55
C LYS A 60 -17.53 -3.68 -13.22
N LYS A 61 -18.10 -2.56 -12.78
CA LYS A 61 -17.92 -2.07 -11.41
C LYS A 61 -18.66 -3.02 -10.47
N LEU A 62 -17.99 -3.50 -9.43
CA LEU A 62 -18.60 -4.41 -8.44
C LEU A 62 -19.08 -3.67 -7.20
N LEU A 63 -18.47 -2.52 -6.91
CA LEU A 63 -18.72 -1.73 -5.72
C LEU A 63 -18.59 -0.25 -6.06
N ASP A 64 -19.45 0.59 -5.48
CA ASP A 64 -19.31 2.03 -5.62
C ASP A 64 -18.08 2.57 -4.86
N THR A 65 -16.95 2.66 -5.56
CA THR A 65 -15.71 3.25 -5.04
C THR A 65 -15.79 4.76 -4.79
N GLY A 66 -16.85 5.42 -5.26
CA GLY A 66 -17.11 6.83 -4.99
C GLY A 66 -17.71 7.08 -3.61
N HIS A 67 -18.28 6.05 -2.98
CA HIS A 67 -18.99 6.19 -1.73
C HIS A 67 -18.08 6.66 -0.58
N PRO A 68 -18.53 7.59 0.29
CA PRO A 68 -17.73 8.12 1.39
C PRO A 68 -17.10 7.04 2.29
N ARG A 69 -17.84 5.97 2.61
CA ARG A 69 -17.31 4.86 3.43
C ARG A 69 -16.20 4.08 2.73
N PHE A 70 -16.29 3.88 1.41
CA PHE A 70 -15.20 3.23 0.66
C PHE A 70 -13.97 4.15 0.58
N ARG A 71 -14.18 5.46 0.39
CA ARG A 71 -13.11 6.45 0.41
C ARG A 71 -12.41 6.51 1.77
N ALA A 72 -13.15 6.38 2.88
CA ALA A 72 -12.58 6.35 4.22
C ALA A 72 -11.60 5.19 4.40
N VAL A 73 -11.98 3.97 4.00
CA VAL A 73 -11.11 2.79 4.03
C VAL A 73 -9.85 3.02 3.18
N ASN A 74 -10.00 3.54 1.96
CA ASN A 74 -8.84 3.91 1.12
C ASN A 74 -7.96 5.01 1.72
N ALA A 75 -8.55 5.97 2.44
CA ALA A 75 -7.81 7.07 3.06
C ALA A 75 -6.87 6.56 4.15
N VAL A 76 -7.30 5.58 4.96
CA VAL A 76 -6.43 4.91 5.94
C VAL A 76 -5.24 4.26 5.23
N ARG A 77 -5.50 3.45 4.20
CA ARG A 77 -4.44 2.81 3.40
C ARG A 77 -3.42 3.80 2.85
N GLN A 78 -3.89 4.95 2.34
CA GLN A 78 -3.00 5.98 1.82
C GLN A 78 -2.16 6.62 2.92
N ARG A 79 -2.76 6.92 4.10
CA ARG A 79 -2.03 7.44 5.26
C ARG A 79 -0.94 6.48 5.74
N VAL A 80 -1.24 5.16 5.82
CA VAL A 80 -0.24 4.14 6.16
C VAL A 80 0.94 4.18 5.21
N ARG A 81 0.67 4.19 3.89
CA ARG A 81 1.74 4.25 2.86
C ARG A 81 2.57 5.51 2.99
N SER A 82 1.91 6.68 3.08
CA SER A 82 2.58 7.97 3.21
C SER A 82 3.46 8.03 4.45
N TYR A 83 2.92 7.64 5.61
CA TYR A 83 3.67 7.58 6.86
C TYR A 83 4.91 6.68 6.73
N TRP A 84 4.73 5.43 6.31
CA TRP A 84 5.84 4.49 6.15
C TRP A 84 6.91 5.02 5.21
N THR A 85 6.53 5.58 4.05
CA THR A 85 7.50 6.15 3.11
C THR A 85 8.22 7.38 3.64
N SER A 86 7.61 8.14 4.55
CA SER A 86 8.18 9.38 5.10
C SER A 86 9.27 9.13 6.15
N ILE A 87 9.21 8.00 6.84
CA ILE A 87 10.14 7.66 7.94
C ILE A 87 11.17 6.58 7.58
N SER A 88 11.08 6.02 6.37
CA SER A 88 11.93 4.92 5.94
C SER A 88 12.59 5.20 4.58
N LEU A 89 13.75 4.60 4.37
CA LEU A 89 14.54 4.74 3.15
C LEU A 89 14.25 3.58 2.18
N PRO A 90 14.25 3.82 0.86
CA PRO A 90 14.11 2.75 -0.12
C PRO A 90 15.30 1.77 -0.02
N PHE A 91 15.04 0.49 -0.26
CA PHE A 91 16.05 -0.55 -0.38
C PHE A 91 16.01 -1.18 -1.78
N PRO A 92 17.11 -1.73 -2.33
CA PRO A 92 17.12 -2.31 -3.68
C PRO A 92 16.09 -3.42 -3.90
N GLU A 93 15.76 -4.18 -2.85
CA GLU A 93 14.70 -5.18 -2.92
C GLU A 93 13.31 -4.54 -2.89
N SER A 94 12.48 -4.88 -3.87
CA SER A 94 11.12 -4.35 -3.99
C SER A 94 10.27 -4.63 -2.74
N GLY A 95 9.56 -3.61 -2.30
CA GLY A 95 8.67 -3.69 -1.14
C GLY A 95 9.39 -3.77 0.21
N ILE A 96 10.72 -3.62 0.25
CA ILE A 96 11.48 -3.46 1.49
C ILE A 96 11.93 -2.01 1.64
N ARG A 97 11.87 -1.50 2.86
CA ARG A 97 12.41 -0.19 3.23
C ARG A 97 13.17 -0.28 4.55
N LEU A 98 14.21 0.55 4.68
CA LEU A 98 15.02 0.62 5.89
C LEU A 98 14.44 1.67 6.83
N LEU A 99 14.08 1.24 8.03
CA LEU A 99 13.64 2.08 9.13
C LEU A 99 14.78 2.19 10.15
N ARG A 100 14.96 3.34 10.79
CA ARG A 100 15.93 3.42 11.90
C ARG A 100 15.46 2.58 13.08
N GLN A 101 16.38 1.87 13.74
CA GLN A 101 16.05 0.98 14.85
C GLN A 101 15.42 1.72 16.04
N ASP A 102 15.85 2.95 16.33
CA ASP A 102 15.29 3.78 17.39
C ASP A 102 13.85 4.26 17.11
N ALA A 103 13.42 4.25 15.85
CA ALA A 103 12.05 4.56 15.45
C ALA A 103 11.12 3.32 15.46
N LEU A 104 11.64 2.12 15.73
CA LEU A 104 10.88 0.87 15.60
C LEU A 104 9.65 0.83 16.52
N THR A 105 9.81 1.23 17.79
CA THR A 105 8.71 1.23 18.76
C THR A 105 7.59 2.19 18.34
N ALA A 106 7.93 3.44 18.01
CA ALA A 106 6.96 4.42 17.54
C ALA A 106 6.28 3.99 16.22
N PHE A 107 7.03 3.34 15.33
CA PHE A 107 6.48 2.76 14.11
C PHE A 107 5.45 1.67 14.41
N GLN A 108 5.75 0.74 15.33
CA GLN A 108 4.83 -0.33 15.72
C GLN A 108 3.54 0.22 16.35
N GLU A 109 3.67 1.20 17.25
CA GLU A 109 2.52 1.89 17.85
C GLU A 109 1.66 2.56 16.79
N GLN A 110 2.27 3.28 15.84
CA GLN A 110 1.52 3.92 14.76
C GLN A 110 0.86 2.91 13.82
N MET A 111 1.52 1.79 13.52
CA MET A 111 0.92 0.70 12.72
C MET A 111 -0.26 0.03 13.44
N HIS A 112 -0.20 -0.08 14.76
CA HIS A 112 -1.31 -0.57 15.57
C HIS A 112 -2.52 0.37 15.48
N GLN A 113 -2.31 1.68 15.66
CA GLN A 113 -3.37 2.68 15.49
C GLN A 113 -3.99 2.62 14.09
N PHE A 114 -3.17 2.52 13.03
CA PHE A 114 -3.71 2.39 11.67
C PHE A 114 -4.51 1.09 11.46
N THR A 115 -4.16 0.01 12.17
CA THR A 115 -4.91 -1.25 12.12
C THR A 115 -6.28 -1.08 12.77
N GLU A 116 -6.35 -0.42 13.93
CA GLU A 116 -7.61 -0.09 14.60
C GLU A 116 -8.49 0.81 13.73
N GLU A 117 -7.94 1.90 13.19
CA GLU A 117 -8.65 2.82 12.29
C GLU A 117 -9.15 2.11 11.02
N LEU A 118 -8.35 1.21 10.46
CA LEU A 118 -8.74 0.43 9.28
C LEU A 118 -9.90 -0.49 9.61
N ASN A 119 -9.84 -1.20 10.74
CA ASN A 119 -10.90 -2.10 11.18
C ASN A 119 -12.21 -1.35 11.43
N GLU A 120 -12.14 -0.17 12.04
CA GLU A 120 -13.31 0.68 12.23
C GLU A 120 -13.92 1.12 10.89
N ALA A 121 -13.09 1.62 9.97
CA ALA A 121 -13.55 2.05 8.65
C ALA A 121 -14.16 0.88 7.85
N VAL A 122 -13.61 -0.33 7.97
CA VAL A 122 -14.15 -1.55 7.36
C VAL A 122 -15.49 -1.94 7.99
N SER A 123 -15.60 -1.91 9.33
CA SER A 123 -16.87 -2.19 10.00
C SER A 123 -17.99 -1.23 9.56
N GLN A 124 -17.67 0.06 9.46
CA GLN A 124 -18.61 1.05 8.91
C GLN A 124 -18.93 0.74 7.45
N LEU A 125 -17.96 0.35 6.62
CA LEU A 125 -18.22 -0.03 5.24
C LEU A 125 -19.19 -1.23 5.16
N ASP A 126 -19.00 -2.23 6.00
CA ASP A 126 -19.77 -3.47 6.02
C ASP A 126 -21.26 -3.25 6.32
N GLU A 127 -21.60 -2.34 7.24
CA GLU A 127 -22.99 -1.93 7.51
C GLU A 127 -23.76 -1.45 6.27
N LYS A 128 -23.05 -0.95 5.24
CA LYS A 128 -23.63 -0.43 3.99
C LYS A 128 -23.19 -1.25 2.78
N TYR A 129 -22.52 -2.38 2.98
CA TYR A 129 -21.97 -3.18 1.89
C TYR A 129 -23.04 -3.66 0.91
N LEU A 130 -24.22 -4.04 1.39
CA LEU A 130 -25.34 -4.44 0.54
C LEU A 130 -25.85 -3.30 -0.34
N SER A 131 -25.89 -2.06 0.19
CA SER A 131 -26.25 -0.88 -0.61
C SER A 131 -25.18 -0.47 -1.61
N LEU A 132 -23.92 -0.91 -1.43
CA LEU A 132 -22.82 -0.62 -2.35
C LEU A 132 -22.70 -1.60 -3.52
N LYS A 133 -23.21 -2.82 -3.34
CA LYS A 133 -23.18 -3.90 -4.33
C LYS A 133 -24.34 -3.83 -5.35
N SER A 134 -25.33 -3.00 -5.07
CA SER A 134 -26.58 -2.87 -5.85
C SER A 134 -26.64 -1.60 -6.74
N ALA A 135 -25.59 -0.78 -6.74
CA ALA A 135 -25.46 0.44 -7.53
C ALA A 135 -24.67 0.24 -8.83
#